data_AF-A0A249NXR0-F1
#
_entry.id   AF-A0A249NXR0-F1
#
_cell.length_a   1.000
_cell.length_b   1.000
_cell.length_c   1.000
_cell.angle_alpha   90.00
_cell.angle_beta   90.00
_cell.angle_gamma   90.00
#
_symmetry.space_group_name_H-M   'P 1'
#
loop_
_entity.id
_entity.type
_entity.pdbx_description
1 polymer ?
#
loop_
_entity_poly.entity_id
_entity_poly.type
_entity_poly.pdbx_seq_one_letter_code
_entity_poly.pdbx_strand_id
1 'polypeptide(L)'
;MIEHAPFVLFRDDSEDRTTVFAEPSRVITARTRAEFRRGLSELEAARRAGKWLAGYMAYEAGHLFEEKLTPFAEENRETPLMSFGVFDAPAEGHPLAEPRRRLENEPFLSEARAGWDLLAYRQRFERLHQHLRRGDCYQANLTMPIHARWSGDPRAAFWSLIERQPVKYGALVALDGPLLLSRSPELFFRVDADGWIETHPMKGTAPRGATAEEDAAIIAEMREDEKTQAENRMIVDLLRNDISRVTAVGTLDVPKLFEIETYPTVHQMVSHVRAKLLPDITIADIFAALFPCGSVTGAPKMRAMEILHELESGPRDAYCGAIGFIAPNGVMRFNVAIRTISVFPDGRAIFNVGGGIVFDSKVEAEYDECLLKARFAVGDAEIDR
;
A
#
# COMPACT_ATOMS: atom_id res chain seq x y z
N MET A 1 7.46 25.06 -9.11
CA MET A 1 8.10 24.31 -8.00
C MET A 1 7.10 24.28 -6.86
N ILE A 2 6.79 23.11 -6.30
CA ILE A 2 5.85 23.01 -5.18
C ILE A 2 6.59 23.51 -3.93
N GLU A 3 6.38 24.77 -3.58
CA GLU A 3 7.03 25.49 -2.48
C GLU A 3 6.35 25.14 -1.14
N HIS A 4 6.50 23.90 -0.69
CA HIS A 4 6.04 23.50 0.64
C HIS A 4 7.19 22.85 1.41
N ALA A 5 7.37 23.27 2.67
CA ALA A 5 8.26 22.59 3.59
C ALA A 5 7.88 21.11 3.68
N PRO A 6 8.84 20.18 3.85
CA PRO A 6 8.53 18.75 3.85
C PRO A 6 7.48 18.38 4.89
N PHE A 7 6.55 17.50 4.53
CA PHE A 7 5.48 17.07 5.42
C PHE A 7 4.94 15.68 5.08
N VAL A 8 4.23 15.10 6.05
CA VAL A 8 3.40 13.92 5.89
C VAL A 8 2.05 14.17 6.56
N LEU A 9 0.98 13.99 5.82
CA LEU A 9 -0.38 14.05 6.34
C LEU A 9 -1.02 12.67 6.22
N PHE A 10 -1.64 12.21 7.30
CA PHE A 10 -2.47 11.01 7.33
C PHE A 10 -3.93 11.37 7.53
N ARG A 11 -4.82 10.66 6.84
CA ARG A 11 -6.26 10.87 6.86
C ARG A 11 -7.00 9.56 7.07
N ASP A 12 -7.89 9.58 8.06
CA ASP A 12 -8.86 8.52 8.35
C ASP A 12 -10.26 9.12 8.19
N ASP A 13 -10.92 8.81 7.07
CA ASP A 13 -12.23 9.40 6.76
C ASP A 13 -13.36 8.77 7.58
N SER A 14 -13.14 7.58 8.13
CA SER A 14 -14.15 6.91 8.95
C SER A 14 -14.30 7.56 10.32
N GLU A 15 -13.25 8.19 10.81
CA GLU A 15 -13.21 8.92 12.09
C GLU A 15 -13.11 10.44 11.91
N ASP A 16 -13.18 10.95 10.67
CA ASP A 16 -12.92 12.35 10.32
C ASP A 16 -11.61 12.90 10.93
N ARG A 17 -10.58 12.05 11.02
CA ARG A 17 -9.34 12.35 11.73
C ARG A 17 -8.20 12.64 10.76
N THR A 18 -7.50 13.74 11.01
CA THR A 18 -6.30 14.12 10.26
C THR A 18 -5.11 14.24 11.21
N THR A 19 -3.97 13.65 10.84
CA THR A 19 -2.72 13.74 11.60
C THR A 19 -1.65 14.31 10.69
N VAL A 20 -1.00 15.39 11.10
CA VAL A 20 0.01 16.08 10.31
C VAL A 20 1.37 15.97 10.99
N PHE A 21 2.40 15.67 10.21
CA PHE A 21 3.80 15.82 10.57
C PHE A 21 4.38 16.85 9.60
N ALA A 22 4.70 18.05 10.09
CA ALA A 22 5.22 19.14 9.27
C ALA A 22 6.62 19.53 9.75
N GLU A 23 7.44 20.06 8.84
CA GLU A 23 8.74 20.66 9.15
C GLU A 23 9.67 19.71 9.92
N PRO A 24 10.03 18.55 9.34
CA PRO A 24 10.91 17.61 10.01
C PRO A 24 12.26 18.25 10.32
N SER A 25 12.81 17.94 11.49
CA SER A 25 14.18 18.34 11.87
C SER A 25 15.23 17.87 10.87
N ARG A 26 14.99 16.71 10.24
CA ARG A 26 15.73 16.17 9.10
C ARG A 26 14.91 15.11 8.38
N VAL A 27 15.26 14.82 7.13
CA VAL A 27 14.71 13.71 6.34
C VAL A 27 15.78 12.65 6.17
N ILE A 28 15.44 11.39 6.47
CA ILE A 28 16.28 10.21 6.23
C ILE A 28 15.83 9.60 4.92
N THR A 29 16.66 9.72 3.88
CA THR A 29 16.41 9.16 2.56
C THR A 29 17.46 8.13 2.18
N ALA A 30 17.05 7.06 1.52
CA ALA A 30 17.95 6.07 0.94
C ALA A 30 17.67 5.84 -0.54
N ARG A 31 18.68 6.06 -1.39
CA ARG A 31 18.65 5.76 -2.83
C ARG A 31 19.56 4.58 -3.18
N THR A 32 20.47 4.22 -2.29
CA THR A 32 21.37 3.07 -2.41
C THR A 32 21.12 2.03 -1.32
N ARG A 33 21.62 0.82 -1.53
CA ARG A 33 21.62 -0.30 -0.59
C ARG A 33 22.34 0.05 0.71
N ALA A 34 23.46 0.77 0.59
CA ALA A 34 24.24 1.21 1.74
C ALA A 34 23.48 2.24 2.59
N GLU A 35 22.87 3.24 1.93
CA GLU A 35 22.02 4.22 2.59
C GLU A 35 20.79 3.58 3.22
N PHE A 36 20.22 2.54 2.60
CA PHE A 36 19.05 1.86 3.13
C PHE A 36 19.35 1.20 4.48
N ARG A 37 20.43 0.41 4.56
CA ARG A 37 20.85 -0.23 5.83
C ARG A 37 21.17 0.81 6.90
N ARG A 38 21.92 1.85 6.53
CA ARG A 38 22.25 2.96 7.44
C ARG A 38 20.98 3.65 7.93
N GLY A 39 20.07 3.96 7.02
CA GLY A 39 18.85 4.70 7.34
C GLY A 39 17.90 3.92 8.24
N LEU A 40 17.78 2.58 8.12
CA LEU A 40 17.04 1.76 9.08
C LEU A 40 17.59 1.91 10.51
N SER A 41 18.91 1.95 10.65
CA SER A 41 19.56 2.18 11.95
C SER A 41 19.34 3.61 12.45
N GLU A 42 19.33 4.60 11.56
CA GLU A 42 19.03 5.99 11.92
C GLU A 42 17.57 6.20 12.35
N LEU A 43 16.62 5.48 11.74
CA LEU A 43 15.22 5.48 12.15
C LEU A 43 15.08 4.94 13.58
N GLU A 44 15.68 3.78 13.86
CA GLU A 44 15.64 3.18 15.20
C GLU A 44 16.29 4.10 16.25
N ALA A 45 17.44 4.70 15.92
CA ALA A 45 18.11 5.65 16.80
C ALA A 45 17.25 6.89 17.07
N ALA A 46 16.59 7.45 16.05
CA ALA A 46 15.71 8.60 16.19
C ALA A 46 14.47 8.27 17.05
N ARG A 47 13.85 7.11 16.85
CA ARG A 47 12.74 6.63 17.70
C ARG A 47 13.16 6.53 19.16
N ARG A 48 14.31 5.90 19.43
CA ARG A 48 14.87 5.76 20.80
C ARG A 48 15.23 7.12 21.42
N ALA A 49 15.58 8.10 20.59
CA ALA A 49 15.81 9.48 21.02
C ALA A 49 14.52 10.29 21.27
N GLY A 50 13.36 9.63 21.31
CA GLY A 50 12.09 10.30 21.62
C GLY A 50 11.41 10.94 20.41
N LYS A 51 11.85 10.67 19.18
CA LYS A 51 11.31 11.29 17.96
C LYS A 51 10.23 10.46 17.30
N TRP A 52 9.29 11.15 16.66
CA TRP A 52 8.34 10.56 15.73
C TRP A 52 8.96 10.46 14.34
N LEU A 53 8.56 9.42 13.61
CA LEU A 53 8.96 9.20 12.23
C LEU A 53 7.71 9.09 11.37
N ALA A 54 7.71 9.71 10.20
CA ALA A 54 6.62 9.56 9.24
C ALA A 54 7.17 9.61 7.81
N GLY A 55 6.67 8.74 6.94
CA GLY A 55 7.18 8.63 5.59
C GLY A 55 6.74 7.36 4.87
N TYR A 56 7.58 6.91 3.94
CA TYR A 56 7.28 5.74 3.11
C TYR A 56 8.52 4.90 2.82
N MET A 57 8.26 3.64 2.49
CA MET A 57 9.21 2.67 1.95
C MET A 57 8.68 2.18 0.59
N ALA A 58 9.50 2.27 -0.45
CA ALA A 58 9.16 1.80 -1.79
C ALA A 58 9.21 0.26 -1.87
N TYR A 59 8.48 -0.34 -2.80
CA TYR A 59 8.40 -1.80 -2.98
C TYR A 59 9.77 -2.45 -3.14
N GLU A 60 10.68 -1.85 -3.91
CA GLU A 60 12.00 -2.39 -4.21
C GLU A 60 12.91 -2.46 -2.97
N ALA A 61 12.59 -1.74 -1.88
CA ALA A 61 13.27 -1.96 -0.60
C ALA A 61 13.05 -3.39 -0.07
N GLY A 62 11.96 -4.04 -0.48
CA GLY A 62 11.67 -5.45 -0.21
C GLY A 62 12.76 -6.40 -0.68
N HIS A 63 13.39 -6.09 -1.81
CA HIS A 63 14.50 -6.86 -2.35
C HIS A 63 15.73 -6.87 -1.44
N LEU A 64 15.84 -5.93 -0.49
CA LEU A 64 16.99 -5.78 0.40
C LEU A 64 16.84 -6.52 1.73
N PHE A 65 15.66 -7.05 2.02
CA PHE A 65 15.43 -7.91 3.18
C PHE A 65 15.73 -9.39 2.91
N GLU A 66 15.87 -9.77 1.63
CA GLU A 66 16.22 -11.13 1.20
C GLU A 66 17.47 -11.11 0.31
N GLU A 67 18.52 -11.82 0.73
CA GLU A 67 19.83 -11.78 0.05
C GLU A 67 19.74 -12.19 -1.43
N LYS A 68 18.89 -13.19 -1.74
CA LYS A 68 18.68 -13.68 -3.10
C LYS A 68 18.04 -12.66 -4.03
N LEU A 69 17.23 -11.74 -3.49
CA LEU A 69 16.53 -10.72 -4.26
C LEU A 69 17.32 -9.43 -4.37
N THR A 70 18.39 -9.26 -3.58
CA THR A 70 19.21 -8.04 -3.54
C THR A 70 19.68 -7.56 -4.92
N PRO A 71 20.03 -8.42 -5.90
CA PRO A 71 20.37 -7.98 -7.25
C PRO A 71 19.25 -7.18 -7.95
N PHE A 72 17.98 -7.43 -7.63
CA PHE A 72 16.81 -6.73 -8.21
C PHE A 72 16.53 -5.37 -7.57
N ALA A 73 17.24 -5.00 -6.51
CA ALA A 73 17.13 -3.67 -5.92
C ALA A 73 17.88 -2.64 -6.77
N GLU A 74 17.15 -1.96 -7.64
CA GLU A 74 17.64 -0.83 -8.42
C GLU A 74 17.97 0.37 -7.52
N GLU A 75 19.20 0.88 -7.65
CA GLU A 75 19.71 2.04 -6.90
C GLU A 75 19.59 3.34 -7.72
N ASN A 76 19.60 4.48 -7.04
CA ASN A 76 19.61 5.82 -7.63
C ASN A 76 18.38 6.16 -8.50
N ARG A 77 17.26 5.47 -8.28
CA ARG A 77 15.96 5.80 -8.87
C ARG A 77 15.46 7.17 -8.40
N GLU A 78 14.56 7.79 -9.16
CA GLU A 78 13.88 9.03 -8.77
C GLU A 78 13.07 8.87 -7.49
N THR A 79 12.35 7.75 -7.35
CA THR A 79 11.71 7.34 -6.10
C THR A 79 12.74 6.61 -5.20
N PRO A 80 13.12 7.16 -4.04
CA PRO A 80 14.04 6.48 -3.13
C PRO A 80 13.46 5.17 -2.57
N LEU A 81 14.33 4.27 -2.12
CA LEU A 81 13.96 3.04 -1.42
C LEU A 81 13.16 3.33 -0.15
N MET A 82 13.48 4.44 0.52
CA MET A 82 12.67 4.99 1.60
C MET A 82 12.94 6.48 1.78
N SER A 83 11.96 7.19 2.34
CA SER A 83 12.11 8.57 2.78
C SER A 83 11.21 8.81 3.99
N PHE A 84 11.81 9.17 5.13
CA PHE A 84 11.13 9.42 6.40
C PHE A 84 11.58 10.73 7.02
N GLY A 85 10.64 11.59 7.39
CA GLY A 85 10.92 12.75 8.23
C GLY A 85 11.06 12.37 9.70
N VAL A 86 11.91 13.10 10.42
CA VAL A 86 12.09 12.99 11.88
C VAL A 86 11.48 14.21 12.57
N PHE A 87 10.49 13.98 13.41
CA PHE A 87 9.62 15.00 14.02
C PHE A 87 9.63 14.92 15.55
N ASP A 88 9.33 16.03 16.22
CA ASP A 88 9.18 16.06 17.68
C ASP A 88 7.81 15.50 18.12
N ALA A 89 6.77 15.81 17.37
CA ALA A 89 5.40 15.35 17.59
C ALA A 89 4.56 15.54 16.30
N PRO A 90 3.37 14.94 16.19
CA PRO A 90 2.36 15.39 15.25
C PRO A 90 1.98 16.85 15.54
N ALA A 91 1.77 17.64 14.49
CA ALA A 91 1.37 19.04 14.60
C ALA A 91 -0.11 19.17 14.97
N GLU A 92 -0.42 19.97 15.99
CA GLU A 92 -1.79 20.30 16.39
C GLU A 92 -2.30 21.51 15.60
N GLY A 93 -3.54 21.44 15.10
CA GLY A 93 -4.19 22.57 14.42
C GLY A 93 -3.49 23.08 13.16
N HIS A 94 -2.64 22.27 12.52
CA HIS A 94 -1.82 22.71 11.41
C HIS A 94 -2.67 23.01 10.15
N PRO A 95 -2.41 24.08 9.38
CA PRO A 95 -3.16 24.40 8.15
C PRO A 95 -3.13 23.32 7.06
N LEU A 96 -2.19 22.36 7.14
CA LEU A 96 -2.18 21.18 6.27
C LEU A 96 -3.40 20.28 6.52
N ALA A 97 -3.91 20.24 7.76
CA ALA A 97 -5.04 19.41 8.16
C ALA A 97 -6.38 19.94 7.66
N GLU A 98 -6.45 21.21 7.24
CA GLU A 98 -7.66 21.83 6.75
C GLU A 98 -8.00 21.33 5.34
N PRO A 99 -9.26 20.91 5.09
CA PRO A 99 -9.73 20.56 3.76
C PRO A 99 -9.53 21.71 2.78
N ARG A 100 -8.92 21.42 1.64
CA ARG A 100 -8.70 22.40 0.57
C ARG A 100 -9.57 22.06 -0.62
N ARG A 101 -10.42 23.01 -1.02
CA ARG A 101 -11.24 22.85 -2.22
C ARG A 101 -10.41 23.12 -3.45
N ARG A 102 -10.72 22.35 -4.49
CA ARG A 102 -10.20 22.62 -5.82
C ARG A 102 -10.94 23.81 -6.42
N LEU A 103 -10.18 24.81 -6.85
CA LEU A 103 -10.71 26.02 -7.49
C LEU A 103 -10.56 25.99 -9.03
N GLU A 104 -9.81 25.02 -9.54
CA GLU A 104 -9.52 24.84 -10.96
C GLU A 104 -10.66 24.07 -11.64
N ASN A 105 -11.01 24.50 -12.85
CA ASN A 105 -11.98 23.79 -13.69
C ASN A 105 -11.35 22.64 -14.49
N GLU A 106 -10.03 22.63 -14.65
CA GLU A 106 -9.31 21.57 -15.36
C GLU A 106 -9.17 20.30 -14.50
N PRO A 107 -9.05 19.09 -15.06
CA PRO A 107 -8.80 17.88 -14.29
C PRO A 107 -7.38 17.86 -13.70
N PHE A 108 -7.19 17.25 -12.53
CA PHE A 108 -5.87 17.20 -11.86
C PHE A 108 -4.92 16.27 -12.61
N LEU A 109 -5.48 15.20 -13.19
CA LEU A 109 -4.80 14.29 -14.07
C LEU A 109 -5.38 14.40 -15.47
N SER A 110 -4.51 14.45 -16.47
CA SER A 110 -4.85 14.39 -17.89
C SER A 110 -4.00 13.34 -18.60
N GLU A 111 -4.39 12.97 -19.82
CA GLU A 111 -3.62 12.06 -20.68
C GLU A 111 -3.30 10.71 -19.99
N ALA A 112 -4.27 10.16 -19.27
CA ALA A 112 -4.12 8.89 -18.57
C ALA A 112 -4.03 7.74 -19.58
N ARG A 113 -2.90 7.02 -19.57
CA ARG A 113 -2.61 5.93 -20.49
C ARG A 113 -2.10 4.70 -19.76
N ALA A 114 -2.69 3.55 -20.02
CA ALA A 114 -2.19 2.29 -19.51
C ALA A 114 -0.80 1.98 -20.07
N GLY A 115 0.12 1.55 -19.22
CA GLY A 115 1.46 1.14 -19.65
C GLY A 115 1.43 -0.08 -20.57
N TRP A 116 0.40 -0.92 -20.43
CA TRP A 116 0.13 -2.07 -21.29
C TRP A 116 -1.29 -2.04 -21.82
N ASP A 117 -1.43 -2.25 -23.12
CA ASP A 117 -2.70 -2.64 -23.72
C ASP A 117 -3.07 -4.09 -23.31
N LEU A 118 -4.29 -4.51 -23.66
CA LEU A 118 -4.76 -5.86 -23.34
C LEU A 118 -3.86 -6.96 -23.95
N LEU A 119 -3.23 -6.71 -25.11
CA LEU A 119 -2.38 -7.71 -25.77
C LEU A 119 -1.06 -7.90 -25.01
N ALA A 120 -0.40 -6.80 -24.63
CA ALA A 120 0.81 -6.78 -23.84
C ALA A 120 0.58 -7.33 -22.43
N TYR A 121 -0.58 -7.04 -21.83
CA TYR A 121 -1.00 -7.63 -20.56
C TYR A 121 -1.18 -9.16 -20.72
N ARG A 122 -1.92 -9.61 -21.74
CA ARG A 122 -2.15 -11.05 -22.02
C ARG A 122 -0.85 -11.83 -22.11
N GLN A 123 0.15 -11.31 -22.80
CA GLN A 123 1.46 -11.99 -22.93
C GLN A 123 2.11 -12.25 -21.57
N ARG A 124 2.05 -11.28 -20.65
CA ARG A 124 2.61 -11.39 -19.30
C ARG A 124 1.76 -12.29 -18.42
N PHE A 125 0.45 -12.14 -18.50
CA PHE A 125 -0.52 -13.00 -17.82
C PHE A 125 -0.28 -14.47 -18.19
N GLU A 126 -0.19 -14.81 -19.47
CA GLU A 126 -0.02 -16.21 -19.89
C GLU A 126 1.32 -16.80 -19.42
N ARG A 127 2.39 -15.98 -19.39
CA ARG A 127 3.67 -16.40 -18.79
C ARG A 127 3.54 -16.66 -17.29
N LEU A 128 2.91 -15.76 -16.55
CA LEU A 128 2.64 -15.97 -15.12
C LEU A 128 1.76 -17.22 -14.89
N HIS A 129 0.74 -17.38 -15.72
CA HIS A 129 -0.19 -18.49 -15.62
C HIS A 129 0.49 -19.85 -15.93
N GLN A 130 1.51 -19.87 -16.79
CA GLN A 130 2.38 -21.04 -16.96
C GLN A 130 3.18 -21.38 -15.69
N HIS A 131 3.67 -20.38 -14.94
CA HIS A 131 4.31 -20.62 -13.65
C HIS A 131 3.33 -21.23 -12.63
N LEU A 132 2.09 -20.72 -12.57
CA LEU A 132 1.02 -21.29 -11.74
C LEU A 132 0.74 -22.75 -12.11
N ARG A 133 0.61 -23.07 -13.41
CA ARG A 133 0.41 -24.45 -13.90
C ARG A 133 1.55 -25.40 -13.55
N ARG A 134 2.78 -24.89 -13.45
CA ARG A 134 3.97 -25.67 -13.08
C ARG A 134 4.12 -25.83 -11.56
N GLY A 135 3.32 -25.13 -10.76
CA GLY A 135 3.43 -25.11 -9.31
C GLY A 135 4.59 -24.25 -8.79
N ASP A 136 5.12 -23.33 -9.60
CA ASP A 136 6.19 -22.41 -9.17
C ASP A 136 5.67 -21.41 -8.10
N CYS A 137 4.39 -21.02 -8.21
CA CYS A 137 3.66 -20.22 -7.22
C CYS A 137 2.16 -20.57 -7.26
N TYR A 138 1.42 -20.14 -6.24
CA TYR A 138 -0.04 -20.29 -6.12
C TYR A 138 -0.80 -19.01 -6.51
N GLN A 139 -0.16 -17.86 -6.27
CA GLN A 139 -0.67 -16.54 -6.63
C GLN A 139 0.51 -15.61 -6.88
N ALA A 140 0.40 -14.71 -7.85
CA ALA A 140 1.27 -13.54 -7.94
C ALA A 140 0.48 -12.29 -8.38
N ASN A 141 0.79 -11.16 -7.77
CA ASN A 141 0.14 -9.88 -8.05
C ASN A 141 0.81 -9.19 -9.24
N LEU A 142 0.27 -9.37 -10.44
CA LEU A 142 0.81 -8.78 -11.67
C LEU A 142 0.35 -7.32 -11.78
N THR A 143 1.30 -6.39 -11.91
CA THR A 143 1.04 -4.96 -11.88
C THR A 143 1.54 -4.24 -13.13
N MET A 144 0.90 -3.12 -13.47
CA MET A 144 1.30 -2.25 -14.58
C MET A 144 1.11 -0.77 -14.20
N PRO A 145 1.94 0.14 -14.74
CA PRO A 145 1.77 1.56 -14.51
C PRO A 145 0.60 2.13 -15.33
N ILE A 146 -0.10 3.13 -14.80
CA ILE A 146 -0.85 4.11 -15.59
C ILE A 146 -0.05 5.41 -15.57
N HIS A 147 0.30 5.91 -16.75
CA HIS A 147 1.00 7.18 -16.93
C HIS A 147 0.00 8.29 -17.16
N ALA A 148 0.23 9.46 -16.59
CA ALA A 148 -0.59 10.65 -16.79
C ALA A 148 0.26 11.91 -16.69
N ARG A 149 -0.34 13.05 -17.04
CA ARG A 149 0.17 14.39 -16.71
C ARG A 149 -0.63 14.95 -15.54
N TRP A 150 0.00 15.80 -14.72
CA TRP A 150 -0.69 16.50 -13.64
C TRP A 150 -0.47 18.01 -13.69
N SER A 151 -1.45 18.75 -13.18
CA SER A 151 -1.38 20.20 -12.99
C SER A 151 -2.15 20.63 -11.74
N GLY A 152 -1.96 21.87 -11.29
CA GLY A 152 -2.71 22.45 -10.18
C GLY A 152 -2.14 22.18 -8.79
N ASP A 153 -3.01 22.17 -7.78
CA ASP A 153 -2.62 21.95 -6.36
C ASP A 153 -2.81 20.49 -5.90
N PRO A 154 -1.72 19.75 -5.60
CA PRO A 154 -1.79 18.38 -5.09
C PRO A 154 -2.54 18.23 -3.77
N ARG A 155 -2.55 19.27 -2.90
CA ARG A 155 -3.32 19.22 -1.65
C ARG A 155 -4.81 19.24 -1.95
N ALA A 156 -5.25 20.16 -2.80
CA ALA A 156 -6.65 20.24 -3.22
C ALA A 156 -7.08 18.95 -3.94
N ALA A 157 -6.20 18.37 -4.75
CA ALA A 157 -6.43 17.07 -5.38
C ALA A 157 -6.61 15.96 -4.33
N PHE A 158 -5.72 15.85 -3.35
CA PHE A 158 -5.81 14.86 -2.27
C PHE A 158 -7.15 14.92 -1.52
N TRP A 159 -7.60 16.12 -1.14
CA TRP A 159 -8.88 16.31 -0.47
C TRP A 159 -10.06 15.94 -1.38
N SER A 160 -10.00 16.26 -2.68
CA SER A 160 -11.06 15.89 -3.63
C SER A 160 -11.19 14.37 -3.85
N LEU A 161 -10.11 13.61 -3.67
CA LEU A 161 -10.14 12.15 -3.79
C LEU A 161 -10.93 11.46 -2.67
N ILE A 162 -11.24 12.16 -1.58
CA ILE A 162 -12.05 11.61 -0.48
C ILE A 162 -13.46 11.29 -0.96
N GLU A 163 -14.06 12.16 -1.77
CA GLU A 163 -15.41 11.96 -2.31
C GLU A 163 -15.51 10.71 -3.19
N ARG A 164 -14.41 10.37 -3.88
CA ARG A 164 -14.34 9.20 -4.78
C ARG A 164 -13.99 7.91 -4.05
N GLN A 165 -13.10 8.00 -3.07
CA GLN A 165 -12.47 6.83 -2.45
C GLN A 165 -12.23 7.09 -0.95
N PRO A 166 -13.27 7.07 -0.10
CA PRO A 166 -13.11 7.21 1.35
C PRO A 166 -12.33 6.02 1.91
N VAL A 167 -11.34 6.27 2.78
CA VAL A 167 -10.47 5.22 3.35
C VAL A 167 -10.00 5.52 4.77
N LYS A 168 -9.54 4.48 5.47
CA LYS A 168 -8.96 4.58 6.82
C LYS A 168 -7.49 5.00 6.83
N TYR A 169 -6.77 4.79 5.72
CA TYR A 169 -5.30 4.91 5.66
C TYR A 169 -4.83 5.82 4.52
N GLY A 170 -5.54 6.93 4.30
CA GLY A 170 -5.13 7.94 3.33
C GLY A 170 -3.84 8.66 3.78
N ALA A 171 -2.99 9.03 2.83
CA ALA A 171 -1.78 9.78 3.11
C ALA A 171 -1.42 10.76 2.00
N LEU A 172 -0.91 11.94 2.37
CA LEU A 172 -0.28 12.90 1.48
C LEU A 172 1.16 13.10 1.93
N VAL A 173 2.12 12.71 1.10
CA VAL A 173 3.55 12.71 1.46
C VAL A 173 4.31 13.66 0.55
N ALA A 174 4.94 14.67 1.13
CA ALA A 174 5.85 15.58 0.44
C ALA A 174 7.20 15.57 1.16
N LEU A 175 7.99 14.53 0.91
CA LEU A 175 9.37 14.39 1.42
C LEU A 175 10.33 14.36 0.20
N ASP A 176 11.45 13.63 0.27
CA ASP A 176 12.28 13.41 -0.91
C ASP A 176 11.67 12.36 -1.86
N GLY A 177 11.90 12.54 -3.16
CA GLY A 177 11.25 11.76 -4.23
C GLY A 177 9.95 12.41 -4.74
N PRO A 178 9.01 11.63 -5.32
CA PRO A 178 7.73 12.15 -5.77
C PRO A 178 6.83 12.54 -4.60
N LEU A 179 5.90 13.46 -4.85
CA LEU A 179 4.80 13.73 -3.93
C LEU A 179 3.75 12.63 -4.09
N LEU A 180 3.36 11.99 -2.98
CA LEU A 180 2.45 10.85 -2.99
C LEU A 180 1.05 11.26 -2.50
N LEU A 181 0.03 10.99 -3.31
CA LEU A 181 -1.39 11.10 -2.94
C LEU A 181 -1.95 9.67 -2.81
N SER A 182 -2.00 9.15 -1.59
CA SER A 182 -2.44 7.79 -1.28
C SER A 182 -3.85 7.78 -0.71
N ARG A 183 -4.69 6.91 -1.26
CA ARG A 183 -6.04 6.57 -0.79
C ARG A 183 -6.12 5.07 -0.51
N SER A 184 -5.14 4.56 0.24
CA SER A 184 -5.05 3.14 0.55
C SER A 184 -6.17 2.69 1.50
N PRO A 185 -6.92 1.62 1.16
CA PRO A 185 -7.89 1.01 2.04
C PRO A 185 -7.27 0.00 3.02
N GLU A 186 -6.02 -0.43 2.81
CA GLU A 186 -5.49 -1.66 3.37
C GLU A 186 -4.41 -1.37 4.41
N LEU A 187 -4.57 -2.00 5.58
CA LEU A 187 -3.58 -1.99 6.65
C LEU A 187 -2.47 -2.98 6.30
N PHE A 188 -1.22 -2.51 6.23
CA PHE A 188 -0.08 -3.42 6.19
C PHE A 188 0.13 -4.03 7.57
N PHE A 189 0.42 -3.20 8.57
CA PHE A 189 0.39 -3.59 9.97
C PHE A 189 0.16 -2.37 10.89
N ARG A 190 -0.33 -2.63 12.10
CA ARG A 190 -0.22 -1.69 13.22
C ARG A 190 0.43 -2.35 14.43
N VAL A 191 1.10 -1.54 15.24
CA VAL A 191 1.64 -1.91 16.56
C VAL A 191 1.04 -0.96 17.58
N ASP A 192 0.45 -1.50 18.65
CA ASP A 192 -0.06 -0.68 19.76
C ASP A 192 1.02 -0.36 20.81
N ALA A 193 0.66 0.44 21.82
CA ALA A 193 1.59 0.87 22.86
C ALA A 193 2.06 -0.27 23.77
N ASP A 194 1.31 -1.37 23.82
CA ASP A 194 1.70 -2.55 24.56
C ASP A 194 2.65 -3.44 23.74
N GLY A 195 2.75 -3.25 22.42
CA GLY A 195 3.57 -4.07 21.52
C GLY A 195 2.81 -5.25 20.90
N TRP A 196 1.47 -5.17 20.81
CA TRP A 196 0.71 -6.07 19.95
C TRP A 196 0.79 -5.60 18.51
N ILE A 197 1.25 -6.48 17.63
CA ILE A 197 1.22 -6.28 16.19
C ILE A 197 0.00 -6.96 15.61
N GLU A 198 -0.62 -6.33 14.62
CA GLU A 198 -1.71 -6.93 13.86
C GLU A 198 -1.71 -6.49 12.39
N THR A 199 -2.39 -7.29 11.57
CA THR A 199 -2.66 -7.04 10.16
C THR A 199 -4.06 -7.52 9.81
N HIS A 200 -4.68 -6.87 8.83
CA HIS A 200 -6.06 -7.11 8.42
C HIS A 200 -6.12 -7.48 6.94
N PRO A 201 -5.79 -8.72 6.55
CA PRO A 201 -5.99 -9.17 5.18
C PRO A 201 -7.46 -9.06 4.77
N MET A 202 -7.67 -8.42 3.62
CA MET A 202 -8.98 -8.16 3.03
C MET A 202 -9.07 -8.87 1.67
N LYS A 203 -10.10 -9.70 1.46
CA LYS A 203 -10.41 -10.34 0.18
C LYS A 203 -11.91 -10.46 0.01
N GLY A 204 -12.41 -10.31 -1.22
CA GLY A 204 -13.85 -10.27 -1.48
C GLY A 204 -14.50 -8.94 -1.10
N THR A 205 -15.07 -8.29 -2.09
CA THR A 205 -15.76 -7.01 -1.96
C THR A 205 -17.09 -7.12 -2.67
N ALA A 206 -18.18 -6.69 -2.03
CA ALA A 206 -19.48 -6.59 -2.66
C ALA A 206 -20.06 -5.18 -2.49
N PRO A 207 -20.86 -4.67 -3.43
CA PRO A 207 -21.58 -3.41 -3.24
C PRO A 207 -22.59 -3.52 -2.09
N ARG A 208 -23.05 -2.38 -1.58
CA ARG A 208 -24.21 -2.32 -0.68
C ARG A 208 -25.50 -2.70 -1.41
N GLY A 209 -26.43 -3.32 -0.70
CA GLY A 209 -27.79 -3.54 -1.16
C GLY A 209 -28.59 -2.23 -1.21
N ALA A 210 -29.61 -2.15 -2.06
CA ALA A 210 -30.51 -0.99 -2.09
C ALA A 210 -31.51 -1.00 -0.92
N THR A 211 -31.72 -2.16 -0.31
CA THR A 211 -32.57 -2.39 0.87
C THR A 211 -31.82 -3.13 1.95
N ALA A 212 -32.32 -3.11 3.20
CA ALA A 212 -31.69 -3.82 4.31
C ALA A 212 -31.71 -5.34 4.11
N GLU A 213 -32.75 -5.85 3.47
CA GLU A 213 -32.92 -7.26 3.13
C GLU A 213 -31.91 -7.70 2.06
N GLU A 214 -31.72 -6.90 1.01
CA GLU A 214 -30.69 -7.13 -0.01
C GLU A 214 -29.29 -7.06 0.61
N ASP A 215 -29.03 -6.08 1.47
CA ASP A 215 -27.74 -5.88 2.14
C ASP A 215 -27.39 -7.11 3.01
N ALA A 216 -28.38 -7.64 3.75
CA ALA A 216 -28.22 -8.85 4.55
C ALA A 216 -28.01 -10.10 3.68
N ALA A 217 -28.69 -10.20 2.54
CA ALA A 217 -28.51 -11.30 1.59
C ALA A 217 -27.10 -11.30 0.98
N ILE A 218 -26.59 -10.12 0.58
CA ILE A 218 -25.22 -9.96 0.07
C ILE A 218 -24.20 -10.38 1.13
N ILE A 219 -24.38 -9.95 2.39
CA ILE A 219 -23.49 -10.36 3.50
C ILE A 219 -23.53 -11.89 3.68
N ALA A 220 -24.71 -12.51 3.62
CA ALA A 220 -24.85 -13.96 3.75
C ALA A 220 -24.14 -14.70 2.60
N GLU A 221 -24.32 -14.24 1.35
CA GLU A 221 -23.65 -14.80 0.17
C GLU A 221 -22.12 -14.67 0.27
N MET A 222 -21.61 -13.50 0.64
CA MET A 222 -20.16 -13.30 0.85
C MET A 222 -19.60 -14.23 1.91
N ARG A 223 -20.36 -14.54 2.96
CA ARG A 223 -19.93 -15.48 4.00
C ARG A 223 -19.83 -16.90 3.50
N GLU A 224 -20.59 -17.29 2.49
CA GLU A 224 -20.63 -18.66 1.96
C GLU A 224 -19.76 -18.84 0.71
N ASP A 225 -19.17 -17.77 0.16
CA ASP A 225 -18.26 -17.83 -0.98
C ASP A 225 -16.96 -18.57 -0.64
N GLU A 226 -16.95 -19.87 -0.92
CA GLU A 226 -15.82 -20.77 -0.70
C GLU A 226 -14.54 -20.30 -1.42
N LYS A 227 -14.66 -19.68 -2.60
CA LYS A 227 -13.51 -19.17 -3.35
C LYS A 227 -12.87 -18.01 -2.59
N THR A 228 -13.67 -17.01 -2.22
CA THR A 228 -13.17 -15.86 -1.45
C THR A 228 -12.60 -16.30 -0.10
N GLN A 229 -13.24 -17.23 0.60
CA GLN A 229 -12.70 -17.78 1.85
C GLN A 229 -11.35 -18.49 1.64
N ALA A 230 -11.20 -19.26 0.57
CA ALA A 230 -9.96 -19.96 0.26
C ALA A 230 -8.80 -18.97 0.00
N GLU A 231 -9.05 -17.93 -0.80
CA GLU A 231 -8.07 -16.85 -1.03
C GLU A 231 -7.71 -16.12 0.27
N ASN A 232 -8.71 -15.75 1.07
CA ASN A 232 -8.47 -15.07 2.35
C ASN A 232 -7.66 -15.96 3.31
N ARG A 233 -7.99 -17.25 3.42
CA ARG A 233 -7.28 -18.21 4.27
C ARG A 233 -5.81 -18.33 3.87
N MET A 234 -5.52 -18.42 2.58
CA MET A 234 -4.15 -18.47 2.07
C MET A 234 -3.34 -17.22 2.50
N ILE A 235 -3.93 -16.03 2.43
CA ILE A 235 -3.27 -14.79 2.85
C ILE A 235 -3.12 -14.75 4.37
N VAL A 236 -4.13 -15.19 5.13
CA VAL A 236 -4.03 -15.30 6.59
C VAL A 236 -2.87 -16.20 6.99
N ASP A 237 -2.71 -17.35 6.35
CA ASP A 237 -1.62 -18.27 6.67
C ASP A 237 -0.24 -17.70 6.30
N LEU A 238 -0.13 -16.97 5.18
CA LEU A 238 1.08 -16.24 4.82
C LEU A 238 1.44 -15.18 5.88
N LEU A 239 0.47 -14.37 6.29
CA LEU A 239 0.69 -13.30 7.27
C LEU A 239 0.96 -13.85 8.68
N ARG A 240 0.34 -14.98 9.05
CA ARG A 240 0.65 -15.71 10.29
C ARG A 240 2.11 -16.16 10.28
N ASN A 241 2.60 -16.69 9.17
CA ASN A 241 4.00 -17.09 9.04
C ASN A 241 4.94 -15.87 9.19
N ASP A 242 4.66 -14.79 8.48
CA ASP A 242 5.46 -13.56 8.54
C ASP A 242 5.51 -12.96 9.96
N ILE A 243 4.35 -12.78 10.60
CA ILE A 243 4.22 -12.22 11.96
C ILE A 243 4.90 -13.13 13.00
N SER A 244 4.82 -14.46 12.85
CA SER A 244 5.41 -15.40 13.81
C SER A 244 6.93 -15.24 13.97
N ARG A 245 7.62 -14.71 12.95
CA ARG A 245 9.09 -14.51 12.97
C ARG A 245 9.56 -13.49 14.00
N VAL A 246 8.71 -12.55 14.41
CA VAL A 246 9.07 -11.42 15.29
C VAL A 246 8.23 -11.37 16.57
N THR A 247 7.52 -12.45 16.89
CA THR A 247 6.52 -12.46 17.98
C THR A 247 6.76 -13.59 18.98
N ALA A 248 6.27 -13.37 20.19
CA ALA A 248 6.36 -14.33 21.27
C ALA A 248 5.54 -15.58 20.97
N VAL A 249 6.17 -16.74 21.16
CA VAL A 249 5.53 -18.05 20.97
C VAL A 249 4.26 -18.15 21.80
N GLY A 250 3.18 -18.66 21.20
CA GLY A 250 1.89 -18.85 21.85
C GLY A 250 1.00 -17.60 21.91
N THR A 251 1.45 -16.46 21.39
CA THR A 251 0.63 -15.22 21.34
C THR A 251 -0.06 -14.98 20.00
N LEU A 252 0.33 -15.73 18.96
CA LEU A 252 -0.28 -15.64 17.63
C LEU A 252 -1.73 -16.11 17.67
N ASP A 253 -2.64 -15.24 17.28
CA ASP A 253 -4.07 -15.41 17.34
C ASP A 253 -4.74 -14.86 16.07
N VAL A 254 -5.90 -15.43 15.71
CA VAL A 254 -6.73 -14.98 14.59
C VAL A 254 -8.14 -14.69 15.13
N PRO A 255 -8.32 -13.58 15.86
CA PRO A 255 -9.55 -13.33 16.62
C PRO A 255 -10.80 -13.22 15.74
N LYS A 256 -10.64 -12.85 14.48
CA LYS A 256 -11.71 -12.75 13.47
C LYS A 256 -11.22 -13.40 12.18
N LEU A 257 -11.98 -14.36 11.66
CA LEU A 257 -11.68 -15.06 10.41
C LEU A 257 -12.92 -15.00 9.53
N PHE A 258 -12.76 -14.45 8.32
CA PHE A 258 -13.84 -14.25 7.33
C PHE A 258 -14.98 -13.33 7.82
N GLU A 259 -14.67 -12.34 8.65
CA GLU A 259 -15.68 -11.39 9.11
C GLU A 259 -16.05 -10.43 7.99
N ILE A 260 -17.36 -10.21 7.78
CA ILE A 260 -17.83 -9.19 6.84
C ILE A 260 -17.95 -7.86 7.57
N GLU A 261 -17.08 -6.92 7.23
CA GLU A 261 -17.16 -5.53 7.68
C GLU A 261 -17.93 -4.69 6.65
N THR A 262 -18.93 -3.94 7.13
CA THR A 262 -19.73 -3.04 6.30
C THR A 262 -19.11 -1.64 6.31
N TYR A 263 -18.82 -1.13 5.11
CA TYR A 263 -18.38 0.23 4.84
C TYR A 263 -19.52 1.03 4.17
N PRO A 264 -19.42 2.37 4.07
CA PRO A 264 -20.48 3.18 3.50
C PRO A 264 -20.93 2.74 2.09
N THR A 265 -20.00 2.29 1.24
CA THR A 265 -20.26 1.95 -0.17
C THR A 265 -20.10 0.47 -0.53
N VAL A 266 -19.49 -0.33 0.35
CA VAL A 266 -19.18 -1.75 0.08
C VAL A 266 -19.23 -2.58 1.36
N HIS A 267 -19.37 -3.89 1.21
CA HIS A 267 -19.00 -4.89 2.20
C HIS A 267 -17.63 -5.47 1.87
N GLN A 268 -16.85 -5.80 2.89
CA GLN A 268 -15.55 -6.46 2.72
C GLN A 268 -15.41 -7.64 3.67
N MET A 269 -14.92 -8.79 3.18
CA MET A 269 -14.44 -9.83 4.07
C MET A 269 -13.02 -9.53 4.56
N VAL A 270 -12.87 -9.53 5.88
CA VAL A 270 -11.66 -9.18 6.63
C VAL A 270 -11.33 -10.28 7.62
N SER A 271 -10.05 -10.61 7.75
CA SER A 271 -9.56 -11.46 8.82
C SER A 271 -8.53 -10.68 9.63
N HIS A 272 -8.45 -10.94 10.93
CA HIS A 272 -7.57 -10.23 11.85
C HIS A 272 -6.51 -11.19 12.33
N VAL A 273 -5.23 -10.90 12.10
CA VAL A 273 -4.11 -11.68 12.61
C VAL A 273 -3.35 -10.79 13.58
N ARG A 274 -3.14 -11.27 14.81
CA ARG A 274 -2.43 -10.51 15.84
C ARG A 274 -1.47 -11.37 16.65
N ALA A 275 -0.42 -10.77 17.19
CA ALA A 275 0.52 -11.42 18.09
C ALA A 275 1.29 -10.39 18.92
N LYS A 276 1.96 -10.83 19.99
CA LYS A 276 2.80 -9.97 20.82
C LYS A 276 4.22 -9.93 20.26
N LEU A 277 4.75 -8.76 19.94
CA LEU A 277 6.15 -8.65 19.52
C LEU A 277 7.11 -9.17 20.60
N LEU A 278 8.23 -9.73 20.17
CA LEU A 278 9.33 -10.05 21.09
C LEU A 278 9.89 -8.76 21.71
N PRO A 279 10.48 -8.83 22.91
CA PRO A 279 11.26 -7.72 23.46
C PRO A 279 12.36 -7.29 22.49
N ASP A 280 12.69 -5.99 22.49
CA ASP A 280 13.81 -5.41 21.74
C ASP A 280 13.76 -5.52 20.21
N ILE A 281 12.61 -5.93 19.65
CA ILE A 281 12.36 -5.90 18.20
C ILE A 281 12.54 -4.49 17.65
N THR A 282 13.38 -4.37 16.63
CA THR A 282 13.65 -3.10 15.95
C THR A 282 12.71 -2.87 14.76
N ILE A 283 12.68 -1.64 14.25
CA ILE A 283 12.00 -1.31 13.00
C ILE A 283 12.49 -2.22 11.85
N ALA A 284 13.80 -2.47 11.78
CA ALA A 284 14.38 -3.31 10.74
C ALA A 284 13.88 -4.76 10.82
N ASP A 285 13.73 -5.31 12.03
CA ASP A 285 13.25 -6.68 12.23
C ASP A 285 11.79 -6.83 11.78
N ILE A 286 10.92 -5.86 12.10
CA ILE A 286 9.51 -5.86 11.66
C ILE A 286 9.42 -5.83 10.14
N PHE A 287 10.13 -4.90 9.49
CA PHE A 287 10.09 -4.81 8.02
C PHE A 287 10.74 -6.03 7.36
N ALA A 288 11.84 -6.58 7.89
CA ALA A 288 12.44 -7.81 7.38
C ALA A 288 11.52 -9.03 7.51
N ALA A 289 10.64 -9.04 8.51
CA ALA A 289 9.66 -10.09 8.69
C ALA A 289 8.49 -9.99 7.70
N LEU A 290 7.97 -8.78 7.51
CA LEU A 290 6.67 -8.56 6.88
C LEU A 290 6.74 -8.03 5.44
N PHE A 291 7.81 -7.33 5.04
CA PHE A 291 7.84 -6.50 3.84
C PHE A 291 8.49 -7.19 2.62
N PRO A 292 7.95 -7.00 1.40
CA PRO A 292 6.68 -6.34 1.09
C PRO A 292 5.47 -7.16 1.53
N CYS A 293 4.32 -6.50 1.64
CA CYS A 293 3.10 -7.14 2.09
C CYS A 293 2.71 -8.29 1.14
N GLY A 294 2.37 -9.45 1.73
CA GLY A 294 2.04 -10.67 0.99
C GLY A 294 0.87 -10.53 0.02
N SER A 295 -0.12 -9.69 0.33
CA SER A 295 -1.32 -9.44 -0.49
C SER A 295 -1.01 -8.79 -1.84
N VAL A 296 0.12 -8.06 -1.92
CA VAL A 296 0.55 -7.35 -3.13
C VAL A 296 1.79 -7.97 -3.78
N THR A 297 2.25 -9.13 -3.28
CA THR A 297 3.32 -9.91 -3.91
C THR A 297 2.76 -11.20 -4.52
N GLY A 298 2.37 -12.17 -3.70
CA GLY A 298 2.16 -13.54 -4.12
C GLY A 298 2.77 -14.55 -3.15
N ALA A 299 2.48 -15.84 -3.39
CA ALA A 299 2.86 -16.95 -2.53
C ALA A 299 3.38 -18.13 -3.37
N PRO A 300 4.54 -18.73 -3.04
CA PRO A 300 5.53 -18.28 -2.06
C PRO A 300 6.18 -16.92 -2.40
N LYS A 301 6.38 -16.05 -1.40
CA LYS A 301 6.77 -14.63 -1.57
C LYS A 301 8.00 -14.44 -2.47
N MET A 302 9.14 -15.06 -2.12
CA MET A 302 10.39 -14.93 -2.88
C MET A 302 10.22 -15.33 -4.35
N ARG A 303 9.59 -16.49 -4.60
CA ARG A 303 9.43 -17.01 -5.97
C ARG A 303 8.48 -16.15 -6.79
N ALA A 304 7.40 -15.66 -6.19
CA ALA A 304 6.51 -14.71 -6.85
C ALA A 304 7.24 -13.43 -7.23
N MET A 305 8.09 -12.88 -6.34
CA MET A 305 8.86 -11.66 -6.63
C MET A 305 9.87 -11.84 -7.77
N GLU A 306 10.55 -12.99 -7.85
CA GLU A 306 11.43 -13.32 -9.00
C GLU A 306 10.64 -13.33 -10.32
N ILE A 307 9.50 -14.02 -10.35
CA ILE A 307 8.65 -14.11 -11.54
C ILE A 307 8.14 -12.72 -11.94
N LEU A 308 7.68 -11.92 -10.97
CA LEU A 308 7.14 -10.58 -11.22
C LEU A 308 8.22 -9.64 -11.75
N HIS A 309 9.44 -9.70 -11.21
CA HIS A 309 10.57 -8.91 -11.70
C HIS A 309 10.87 -9.19 -13.19
N GLU A 310 10.70 -10.43 -13.66
CA GLU A 310 10.89 -10.79 -15.07
C GLU A 310 9.73 -10.35 -16.00
N LEU A 311 8.54 -10.14 -15.45
CA LEU A 311 7.32 -9.86 -16.22
C LEU A 311 6.97 -8.36 -16.26
N GLU A 312 7.25 -7.65 -15.18
CA GLU A 312 6.98 -6.22 -15.04
C GLU A 312 8.01 -5.39 -15.82
N SER A 313 7.62 -4.19 -16.25
CA SER A 313 8.44 -3.37 -17.17
C SER A 313 9.39 -2.40 -16.46
N GLY A 314 9.38 -2.42 -15.14
CA GLY A 314 10.18 -1.53 -14.30
C GLY A 314 9.76 -1.63 -12.83
N PRO A 315 10.37 -0.82 -11.96
CA PRO A 315 10.05 -0.80 -10.54
C PRO A 315 8.60 -0.34 -10.29
N ARG A 316 8.03 -0.81 -9.18
CA ARG A 316 6.73 -0.36 -8.66
C ARG A 316 6.82 0.94 -7.88
N ASP A 317 8.03 1.32 -7.45
CA ASP A 317 8.29 2.56 -6.70
C ASP A 317 7.46 2.58 -5.40
N ALA A 318 6.75 3.67 -5.11
CA ALA A 318 5.89 3.76 -3.93
C ALA A 318 4.73 2.76 -3.99
N TYR A 319 4.26 2.34 -5.18
CA TYR A 319 3.15 1.41 -5.29
C TYR A 319 3.51 0.03 -4.75
N CYS A 320 2.59 -0.60 -4.01
CA CYS A 320 2.83 -1.84 -3.25
C CYS A 320 3.92 -1.73 -2.15
N GLY A 321 4.47 -0.53 -1.93
CA GLY A 321 5.30 -0.23 -0.76
C GLY A 321 4.46 -0.04 0.50
N ALA A 322 4.96 0.76 1.44
CA ALA A 322 4.26 1.08 2.68
C ALA A 322 4.41 2.56 3.04
N ILE A 323 3.32 3.19 3.50
CA ILE A 323 3.31 4.57 3.99
C ILE A 323 2.78 4.57 5.43
N GLY A 324 3.45 5.27 6.32
CA GLY A 324 3.10 5.19 7.74
C GLY A 324 3.94 6.03 8.67
N PHE A 325 3.69 5.84 9.96
CA PHE A 325 4.40 6.52 11.03
C PHE A 325 4.83 5.56 12.14
N ILE A 326 5.81 6.02 12.92
CA ILE A 326 6.37 5.35 14.08
C ILE A 326 6.47 6.38 15.20
N ALA A 327 5.84 6.07 16.34
CA ALA A 327 5.89 6.88 17.54
C ALA A 327 7.08 6.48 18.43
N PRO A 328 7.56 7.40 19.30
CA PRO A 328 8.66 7.11 20.24
C PRO A 328 8.39 5.91 21.14
N ASN A 329 7.14 5.75 21.58
CA ASN A 329 6.68 4.68 22.46
C ASN A 329 6.49 3.33 21.73
N GLY A 330 6.80 3.24 20.44
CA GLY A 330 6.68 2.00 19.66
C GLY A 330 5.33 1.80 18.97
N VAL A 331 4.35 2.71 19.13
CA VAL A 331 3.13 2.68 18.33
C VAL A 331 3.50 2.90 16.86
N MET A 332 3.03 2.02 15.97
CA MET A 332 3.29 2.11 14.53
C MET A 332 2.03 1.85 13.74
N ARG A 333 1.93 2.47 12.56
CA ARG A 333 0.88 2.13 11.60
C ARG A 333 1.38 2.37 10.20
N PHE A 334 1.32 1.32 9.38
CA PHE A 334 1.67 1.36 7.97
C PHE A 334 0.53 0.82 7.13
N ASN A 335 0.23 1.50 6.03
CA ASN A 335 -0.66 1.00 4.99
C ASN A 335 0.12 0.17 3.97
N VAL A 336 -0.61 -0.56 3.12
CA VAL A 336 -0.07 -1.02 1.85
C VAL A 336 -0.28 0.09 0.84
N ALA A 337 0.76 0.56 0.17
CA ALA A 337 0.70 1.72 -0.72
C ALA A 337 0.04 1.39 -2.08
N ILE A 338 -1.24 1.06 -2.05
CA ILE A 338 -2.12 0.89 -3.21
C ILE A 338 -3.04 2.09 -3.34
N ARG A 339 -3.69 2.27 -4.51
CA ARG A 339 -4.48 3.49 -4.82
C ARG A 339 -3.68 4.76 -4.49
N THR A 340 -2.45 4.80 -5.00
CA THR A 340 -1.47 5.85 -4.69
C THR A 340 -0.97 6.48 -5.98
N ILE A 341 -1.08 7.79 -6.09
CA ILE A 341 -0.60 8.59 -7.21
C ILE A 341 0.74 9.21 -6.81
N SER A 342 1.77 8.99 -7.63
CA SER A 342 3.06 9.65 -7.51
C SER A 342 3.11 10.79 -8.52
N VAL A 343 3.35 12.02 -8.08
CA VAL A 343 3.48 13.19 -8.95
C VAL A 343 4.88 13.79 -8.88
N PHE A 344 5.43 14.11 -10.05
CA PHE A 344 6.82 14.54 -10.23
C PHE A 344 6.88 16.02 -10.64
N PRO A 345 7.96 16.75 -10.29
CA PRO A 345 8.08 18.19 -10.60
C PRO A 345 8.00 18.56 -12.08
N ASP A 346 8.27 17.62 -12.99
CA ASP A 346 8.20 17.78 -14.45
C ASP A 346 6.78 17.59 -15.04
N GLY A 347 5.78 17.46 -14.17
CA GLY A 347 4.38 17.28 -14.55
C GLY A 347 3.99 15.84 -14.86
N ARG A 348 4.88 14.84 -14.69
CA ARG A 348 4.50 13.43 -14.80
C ARG A 348 3.73 12.97 -13.56
N ALA A 349 2.72 12.13 -13.77
CA ALA A 349 2.04 11.39 -12.74
C ALA A 349 2.04 9.90 -13.08
N ILE A 350 2.22 9.06 -12.07
CA ILE A 350 2.19 7.59 -12.21
C ILE A 350 1.34 7.03 -11.08
N PHE A 351 0.39 6.16 -11.43
CA PHE A 351 -0.38 5.38 -10.46
C PHE A 351 -0.54 3.96 -11.01
N ASN A 352 0.06 2.99 -10.36
CA ASN A 352 0.05 1.62 -10.83
C ASN A 352 -1.24 0.91 -10.40
N VAL A 353 -1.59 -0.11 -11.16
CA VAL A 353 -2.72 -1.01 -10.92
C VAL A 353 -2.28 -2.46 -11.07
N GLY A 354 -3.04 -3.38 -10.48
CA GLY A 354 -2.72 -4.79 -10.54
C GLY A 354 -3.76 -5.67 -9.87
N GLY A 355 -3.57 -6.97 -10.03
CA GLY A 355 -4.45 -8.01 -9.51
C GLY A 355 -3.67 -9.27 -9.14
N GLY A 356 -4.15 -9.96 -8.10
CA GLY A 356 -3.59 -11.24 -7.67
C GLY A 356 -4.05 -12.35 -8.59
N ILE A 357 -3.17 -12.79 -9.50
CA ILE A 357 -3.49 -13.81 -10.47
C ILE A 357 -3.42 -15.18 -9.80
N VAL A 358 -4.50 -15.93 -9.91
CA VAL A 358 -4.66 -17.31 -9.44
C VAL A 358 -4.93 -18.25 -10.62
N PHE A 359 -4.98 -19.55 -10.36
CA PHE A 359 -5.09 -20.57 -11.43
C PHE A 359 -6.37 -20.46 -12.27
N ASP A 360 -7.46 -19.94 -11.71
CA ASP A 360 -8.74 -19.79 -12.41
C ASP A 360 -9.01 -18.34 -12.88
N SER A 361 -8.02 -17.45 -12.75
CA SER A 361 -8.08 -16.08 -13.28
C SER A 361 -8.28 -16.08 -14.80
N LYS A 362 -9.01 -15.07 -15.30
CA LYS A 362 -9.26 -14.87 -16.74
C LYS A 362 -8.64 -13.55 -17.18
N VAL A 363 -7.82 -13.59 -18.23
CA VAL A 363 -7.05 -12.43 -18.73
C VAL A 363 -7.89 -11.16 -18.82
N GLU A 364 -9.04 -11.24 -19.49
CA GLU A 364 -9.89 -10.08 -19.77
C GLU A 364 -10.46 -9.49 -18.48
N ALA A 365 -10.95 -10.34 -17.57
CA ALA A 365 -11.51 -9.91 -16.30
C ALA A 365 -10.46 -9.22 -15.42
N GLU A 366 -9.23 -9.75 -15.38
CA GLU A 366 -8.14 -9.18 -14.58
C GLU A 366 -7.64 -7.85 -15.14
N TYR A 367 -7.60 -7.72 -16.48
CA TYR A 367 -7.27 -6.45 -17.13
C TYR A 367 -8.35 -5.39 -16.87
N ASP A 368 -9.62 -5.76 -17.01
CA ASP A 368 -10.74 -4.87 -16.69
C ASP A 368 -10.77 -4.49 -15.21
N GLU A 369 -10.42 -5.40 -14.30
CA GLU A 369 -10.26 -5.10 -12.88
C GLU A 369 -9.13 -4.10 -12.61
N CYS A 370 -8.00 -4.22 -13.31
CA CYS A 370 -6.91 -3.25 -13.22
C CYS A 370 -7.38 -1.85 -13.63
N LEU A 371 -8.10 -1.72 -14.75
CA LEU A 371 -8.65 -0.43 -15.21
C LEU A 371 -9.76 0.09 -14.27
N LEU A 372 -10.58 -0.79 -13.71
CA LEU A 372 -11.57 -0.42 -12.71
C LEU A 372 -10.89 0.16 -11.46
N LYS A 373 -9.82 -0.47 -10.98
CA LYS A 373 -9.03 0.01 -9.84
C LYS A 373 -8.39 1.37 -10.10
N ALA A 374 -8.04 1.70 -11.34
CA ALA A 374 -7.48 3.00 -11.73
C ALA A 374 -8.46 4.18 -11.54
N ARG A 375 -9.77 3.92 -11.55
CA ARG A 375 -10.82 4.96 -11.47
C ARG A 375 -10.80 5.77 -10.17
N PHE A 376 -10.14 5.29 -9.11
CA PHE A 376 -9.95 6.11 -7.91
C PHE A 376 -9.26 7.45 -8.23
N ALA A 377 -8.33 7.45 -9.19
CA ALA A 377 -7.54 8.62 -9.58
C ALA A 377 -8.25 9.48 -10.63
N VAL A 378 -8.81 8.84 -11.67
CA VAL A 378 -9.33 9.53 -12.86
C VAL A 378 -10.87 9.61 -12.92
N GLY A 379 -11.59 8.97 -12.01
CA GLY A 379 -13.05 8.93 -11.99
C GLY A 379 -13.61 8.11 -13.16
N ASP A 380 -14.52 8.71 -13.92
CA ASP A 380 -15.14 8.11 -15.11
C ASP A 380 -14.41 8.46 -16.42
N ALA A 381 -13.28 9.18 -16.32
CA ALA A 381 -12.48 9.48 -17.50
C ALA A 381 -11.92 8.21 -18.15
N GLU A 382 -11.91 8.19 -19.48
CA GLU A 382 -11.35 7.08 -20.24
C GLU A 382 -9.83 7.00 -20.02
N ILE A 383 -9.32 5.78 -19.93
CA ILE A 383 -7.88 5.50 -19.88
C ILE A 383 -7.53 4.95 -21.25
N ASP A 384 -6.62 5.63 -21.94
CA ASP A 384 -6.13 5.18 -23.24
C ASP A 384 -5.44 3.82 -23.06
N ARG A 385 -5.92 2.84 -23.84
CA ARG A 385 -5.48 1.44 -23.77
C ARG A 385 -4.25 1.18 -24.62
#